data_AF-A0A9E4KY48-F1
#
_entry.id   AF-A0A9E4KY48-F1
#
_cell.length_a   1.000
_cell.length_b   1.000
_cell.length_c   1.000
_cell.angle_alpha   90.00
_cell.angle_beta   90.00
_cell.angle_gamma   90.00
#
_symmetry.space_group_name_H-M   'P 1'
#
loop_
_entity.id
_entity.type
_entity.pdbx_description
1 polymer ?
#
loop_
_entity_poly.entity_id
_entity_poly.type
_entity_poly.pdbx_seq_one_letter_code
_entity_poly.pdbx_strand_id
1 'polypeptide(L)'
;GMDSRLYMQGRSVAALLRVGKSDTPLREFVRSEHYAATNLADETHASMYRDRRWKLTVYHQKGICELYDHDADPWENTDLSEDPDYADVKWDLLRRSYDATVYAHPVQTDRYGPF
;
A
#
# COMPACT_ATOMS: atom_id res chain seq x y z
N GLY A 1 0.04 -26.20 14.88
CA GLY A 1 0.28 -24.75 14.93
C GLY A 1 1.76 -24.55 14.78
N MET A 2 2.20 -23.87 13.72
CA MET A 2 3.58 -23.43 13.59
C MET A 2 3.69 -22.00 14.11
N ASP A 3 4.85 -21.66 14.67
CA ASP A 3 5.10 -20.33 15.20
C ASP A 3 5.18 -19.28 14.07
N SER A 4 4.69 -18.07 14.34
CA SER A 4 4.77 -16.96 13.42
C SER A 4 6.16 -16.33 13.46
N ARG A 5 6.89 -16.40 12.36
CA ARG A 5 8.23 -15.83 12.25
C ARG A 5 8.18 -14.30 12.20
N LEU A 6 9.12 -13.64 12.87
CA LEU A 6 9.22 -12.17 13.00
C LEU A 6 9.24 -11.40 11.66
N TYR A 7 9.71 -12.05 10.60
CA TYR A 7 9.79 -11.44 9.26
C TYR A 7 8.49 -11.57 8.44
N MET A 8 7.47 -12.27 8.95
CA MET A 8 6.20 -12.36 8.24
C MET A 8 5.43 -11.05 8.36
N GLN A 9 5.26 -10.36 7.24
CA GLN A 9 4.43 -9.15 7.14
C GLN A 9 2.92 -9.48 7.24
N GLY A 10 2.52 -10.69 6.83
CA GLY A 10 1.13 -11.13 6.83
C GLY A 10 0.63 -11.51 8.21
N ARG A 11 -0.63 -11.15 8.52
CA ARG A 11 -1.33 -11.57 9.74
C ARG A 11 -2.30 -12.71 9.43
N SER A 12 -2.41 -13.67 10.35
CA SER A 12 -3.36 -14.78 10.22
C SER A 12 -4.81 -14.28 10.20
N VAL A 13 -5.61 -14.80 9.27
CA VAL A 13 -7.06 -14.55 9.18
C VAL A 13 -7.90 -15.62 9.89
N ALA A 14 -7.27 -16.58 10.57
CA ALA A 14 -7.98 -17.71 11.19
C ALA A 14 -9.03 -17.27 12.22
N ALA A 15 -8.78 -16.19 12.97
CA ALA A 15 -9.76 -15.64 13.91
C ALA A 15 -11.02 -15.14 13.19
N LEU A 16 -10.86 -14.43 12.07
CA LEU A 16 -11.97 -13.96 11.25
C LEU A 16 -12.77 -15.13 10.68
N LEU A 17 -12.10 -16.16 10.18
CA LEU A 17 -12.76 -17.35 9.63
C LEU A 17 -13.58 -18.13 10.67
N ARG A 18 -13.17 -18.09 11.95
CA ARG A 18 -13.90 -18.76 13.06
C ARG A 18 -15.16 -18.01 13.46
N VAL A 19 -15.12 -16.68 13.46
CA VAL A 19 -16.25 -15.82 13.88
C VAL A 19 -17.19 -15.53 12.70
N GLY A 20 -16.71 -15.65 11.46
CA GLY A 20 -17.48 -15.44 10.22
C GLY A 20 -17.72 -13.98 9.86
N LYS A 21 -17.66 -13.06 10.83
CA LYS A 21 -17.76 -11.61 10.62
C LYS A 21 -16.96 -10.84 11.67
N SER A 22 -16.43 -9.68 11.29
CA SER A 22 -15.81 -8.71 12.20
C SER A 22 -16.26 -7.31 11.79
N ASP A 23 -16.69 -6.50 12.76
CA ASP A 23 -16.97 -5.09 12.54
C ASP A 23 -15.68 -4.24 12.54
N THR A 24 -14.57 -4.81 13.05
CA THR A 24 -13.24 -4.21 12.96
C THR A 24 -12.55 -4.63 11.66
N PRO A 25 -12.03 -3.68 10.85
CA PRO A 25 -11.30 -4.01 9.64
C PRO A 25 -9.98 -4.73 9.96
N LEU A 26 -9.61 -5.72 9.13
CA LEU A 26 -8.35 -6.47 9.28
C LEU A 26 -7.11 -5.59 9.11
N ARG A 27 -7.24 -4.55 8.28
CA ARG A 27 -6.21 -3.57 7.91
C ARG A 27 -6.89 -2.27 7.49
N GLU A 28 -6.21 -1.15 7.69
CA GLU A 28 -6.71 0.17 7.32
C GLU A 28 -6.51 0.47 5.83
N PHE A 29 -5.48 -0.12 5.22
CA PHE A 29 -5.14 0.05 3.82
C PHE A 29 -4.57 -1.25 3.22
N VAL A 30 -4.50 -1.28 1.89
CA VAL A 30 -3.84 -2.30 1.06
C VAL A 30 -2.61 -1.67 0.43
N ARG A 31 -1.55 -2.47 0.31
CA ARG A 31 -0.35 -2.13 -0.45
C ARG A 31 -0.07 -3.23 -1.46
N SER A 32 0.38 -2.87 -2.65
CA SER A 32 0.98 -3.81 -3.61
C SER A 32 2.19 -3.20 -4.30
N GLU A 33 3.04 -4.06 -4.84
CA GLU A 33 4.25 -3.68 -5.55
C GLU A 33 4.28 -4.37 -6.91
N HIS A 34 4.87 -3.69 -7.88
CA HIS A 34 5.20 -4.24 -9.19
C HIS A 34 6.67 -3.95 -9.47
N TYR A 35 7.46 -4.99 -9.80
CA TYR A 35 8.92 -4.92 -9.95
C TYR A 35 9.36 -5.51 -11.29
N ALA A 36 9.21 -4.72 -12.36
CA ALA A 36 9.57 -5.09 -13.73
C ALA A 36 9.06 -6.47 -14.16
N ALA A 37 7.89 -6.88 -13.66
CA ALA A 37 7.46 -8.28 -13.72
C ALA A 37 6.91 -8.70 -15.09
N THR A 38 6.68 -7.76 -16.00
CA THR A 38 6.02 -7.98 -17.30
C THR A 38 6.97 -8.14 -18.49
N ASN A 39 8.30 -8.15 -18.26
CA ASN A 39 9.32 -8.23 -19.32
C ASN A 39 9.09 -7.21 -20.46
N LEU A 40 8.58 -6.04 -20.10
CA LEU A 40 8.46 -4.89 -20.99
C LEU A 40 9.77 -4.11 -20.95
N ALA A 41 10.11 -3.47 -22.06
CA ALA A 41 11.37 -2.73 -22.21
C ALA A 41 11.52 -1.57 -21.22
N ASP A 42 10.42 -1.12 -20.62
CA ASP A 42 10.38 0.02 -19.71
C ASP A 42 10.61 -0.34 -18.23
N GLU A 43 10.81 -1.63 -17.93
CA GLU A 43 11.10 -2.23 -16.62
C GLU A 43 10.34 -1.53 -15.48
N THR A 44 9.02 -1.38 -15.64
CA THR A 44 8.24 -0.57 -14.70
C THR A 44 8.36 -1.07 -13.26
N HIS A 45 8.67 -0.14 -12.36
CA HIS A 45 8.55 -0.34 -10.92
C HIS A 45 7.42 0.55 -10.40
N ALA A 46 6.50 -0.02 -9.62
CA ALA A 46 5.39 0.74 -9.06
C ALA A 46 5.02 0.29 -7.64
N SER A 47 4.58 1.25 -6.83
CA SER A 47 3.95 1.01 -5.53
C SER A 47 2.53 1.52 -5.54
N MET A 48 1.58 0.69 -5.07
CA MET A 48 0.20 1.09 -4.86
C MET A 48 -0.11 1.16 -3.37
N TYR A 49 -0.79 2.24 -2.97
CA TYR A 49 -1.42 2.43 -1.67
C TYR A 49 -2.92 2.62 -1.87
N ARG A 50 -3.75 1.88 -1.15
CA ARG A 50 -5.22 2.02 -1.23
C ARG A 50 -5.85 1.93 0.14
N ASP A 51 -6.53 2.98 0.57
CA ASP A 51 -7.43 2.93 1.72
C ASP A 51 -8.88 2.72 1.28
N ARG A 52 -9.86 3.03 2.14
CA ARG A 52 -11.28 2.81 1.83
C ARG A 52 -11.78 3.71 0.69
N ARG A 53 -11.23 4.91 0.58
CA ARG A 53 -11.68 5.93 -0.37
C ARG A 53 -10.64 6.15 -1.46
N TRP A 54 -9.37 6.30 -1.09
CA TRP A 54 -8.35 6.72 -2.03
C TRP A 54 -7.48 5.56 -2.49
N LYS A 55 -7.06 5.63 -3.76
CA LYS A 55 -5.98 4.81 -4.31
C LYS A 55 -4.94 5.70 -4.96
N LEU A 56 -3.67 5.46 -4.64
CA LEU A 56 -2.51 6.08 -5.25
C LEU A 56 -1.60 4.99 -5.83
N THR A 57 -1.23 5.11 -7.11
CA THR A 57 -0.16 4.33 -7.75
C THR A 57 0.99 5.27 -8.09
N VAL A 58 2.22 4.95 -7.65
CA VAL A 58 3.42 5.73 -7.98
C VAL A 58 4.31 4.91 -8.90
N TYR A 59 4.66 5.46 -10.07
CA TYR A 59 5.60 4.85 -11.00
C TYR A 59 7.00 5.39 -10.75
N HIS A 60 7.85 4.56 -10.17
CA HIS A 60 9.17 4.97 -9.69
C HIS A 60 10.09 5.38 -10.84
N GLN A 61 10.82 6.48 -10.65
CA GLN A 61 11.71 7.08 -11.64
C GLN A 61 11.04 7.57 -12.95
N LYS A 62 9.70 7.52 -13.04
CA LYS A 62 8.95 7.99 -14.22
C LYS A 62 8.36 9.39 -14.05
N GLY A 63 8.34 9.91 -12.81
CA GLY A 63 7.79 11.24 -12.52
C GLY A 63 6.27 11.33 -12.67
N ILE A 64 5.58 10.19 -12.72
CA ILE A 64 4.13 10.08 -12.90
C ILE A 64 3.51 9.20 -11.81
N CYS A 65 2.24 9.44 -11.53
CA CYS A 65 1.42 8.69 -10.59
C CYS A 65 -0.04 8.70 -11.05
N GLU A 66 -0.86 7.83 -10.47
CA GLU A 66 -2.32 7.82 -10.64
C GLU A 66 -2.99 8.03 -9.29
N LEU A 67 -4.05 8.83 -9.23
CA LEU A 67 -4.85 9.09 -8.04
C LEU A 67 -6.34 8.91 -8.33
N TYR A 68 -7.01 8.06 -7.56
CA TYR A 68 -8.44 7.76 -7.72
C TYR A 68 -9.22 7.95 -6.42
N ASP A 69 -10.37 8.62 -6.50
CA ASP A 69 -11.40 8.68 -5.45
C ASP A 69 -12.44 7.58 -5.70
N HIS A 70 -12.43 6.49 -4.94
CA HIS A 70 -13.38 5.40 -5.08
C HIS A 70 -14.80 5.73 -4.62
N ASP A 71 -14.99 6.78 -3.82
CA ASP A 71 -16.35 7.18 -3.45
C ASP A 71 -17.07 7.82 -4.65
N ALA A 72 -16.32 8.57 -5.47
CA ALA A 72 -16.83 9.22 -6.69
C ALA A 72 -16.68 8.35 -7.95
N ASP A 73 -15.60 7.56 -8.02
CA ASP A 73 -15.21 6.74 -9.16
C ASP A 73 -14.75 5.35 -8.73
N PRO A 74 -15.70 4.44 -8.42
CA PRO A 74 -15.39 3.07 -8.00
C PRO A 74 -14.62 2.25 -9.04
N TRP A 75 -14.62 2.71 -10.30
CA TRP A 75 -14.07 1.99 -11.45
C TRP A 75 -12.74 2.58 -11.95
N GLU A 76 -12.20 3.60 -11.28
CA GLU A 76 -10.87 4.17 -11.57
C GLU A 76 -10.72 4.70 -13.01
N ASN A 77 -11.77 5.31 -13.56
CA ASN A 77 -11.76 5.89 -14.90
C ASN A 77 -11.19 7.31 -14.97
N THR A 78 -11.16 8.03 -13.84
CA THR A 78 -10.75 9.44 -13.76
C THR A 78 -9.51 9.59 -12.91
N ASP A 79 -8.35 9.76 -13.54
CA ASP A 79 -7.11 10.07 -12.82
C ASP A 79 -7.08 11.54 -12.38
N LEU A 80 -7.00 11.76 -11.07
CA LEU A 80 -6.95 13.06 -10.40
C LEU A 80 -5.51 13.52 -10.12
N SER A 81 -4.49 12.76 -10.55
CA SER A 81 -3.09 13.01 -10.19
C SER A 81 -2.57 14.37 -10.63
N GLU A 82 -3.02 14.88 -11.78
CA GLU A 82 -2.64 16.17 -12.35
C GLU A 82 -3.62 17.30 -12.00
N ASP A 83 -4.69 17.01 -11.27
CA ASP A 83 -5.67 18.01 -10.85
C ASP A 83 -5.15 18.78 -9.62
N PRO A 84 -4.95 20.11 -9.72
CA PRO A 84 -4.42 20.91 -8.62
C PRO A 84 -5.33 20.92 -7.38
N ASP A 85 -6.64 20.70 -7.52
CA ASP A 85 -7.58 20.68 -6.40
C ASP A 85 -7.35 19.46 -5.48
N TYR A 86 -6.67 18.43 -5.99
CA TYR A 86 -6.34 17.20 -5.25
C TYR A 86 -4.86 17.12 -4.85
N ALA A 87 -4.09 18.21 -5.00
CA ALA A 87 -2.66 18.23 -4.68
C ALA A 87 -2.37 17.82 -3.23
N ASP A 88 -3.14 18.32 -2.27
CA ASP A 88 -2.96 17.99 -0.85
C ASP A 88 -3.25 16.52 -0.55
N VAL A 89 -4.28 15.95 -1.19
CA VAL A 89 -4.61 14.52 -1.09
C VAL A 89 -3.48 13.68 -1.68
N LYS A 90 -2.97 14.06 -2.85
CA LYS A 90 -1.82 13.41 -3.48
C LYS A 90 -0.60 13.41 -2.56
N TRP A 91 -0.28 14.56 -1.93
CA TRP A 91 0.85 14.69 -1.03
C TRP A 91 0.71 13.85 0.25
N ASP A 92 -0.46 13.83 0.88
CA ASP A 92 -0.69 12.98 2.05
C ASP A 92 -0.55 11.49 1.71
N LEU A 93 -1.14 11.05 0.60
CA LEU A 93 -1.06 9.66 0.17
C LEU A 93 0.36 9.26 -0.25
N LEU A 94 1.13 10.15 -0.87
CA LEU A 94 2.55 9.93 -1.17
C LEU A 94 3.33 9.68 0.12
N ARG A 95 3.12 10.51 1.15
CA ARG A 95 3.75 10.33 2.47
C ARG A 95 3.35 8.99 3.08
N ARG A 96 2.05 8.66 3.13
CA ARG A 96 1.54 7.38 3.68
C ARG A 96 2.06 6.17 2.92
N SER A 97 2.17 6.25 1.59
CA SER A 97 2.73 5.20 0.73
C SER A 97 4.23 4.99 0.98
N TYR A 98 4.97 6.08 1.17
CA TYR A 98 6.39 6.04 1.53
C TYR A 98 6.59 5.42 2.91
N ASP A 99 5.85 5.89 3.92
CA ASP A 99 5.87 5.33 5.28
C ASP A 99 5.58 3.82 5.24
N ALA A 100 4.53 3.41 4.54
CA ALA A 100 4.17 2.00 4.39
C ALA A 100 5.24 1.16 3.69
N THR A 101 5.96 1.75 2.73
CA THR A 101 7.10 1.09 2.06
C THR A 101 8.28 0.94 3.00
N VAL A 102 8.61 1.99 3.77
CA VAL A 102 9.67 1.92 4.78
C VAL A 102 9.32 0.85 5.79
N TYR A 103 8.12 0.83 6.37
CA TYR A 103 7.72 -0.16 7.37
C TYR A 103 7.41 -1.56 6.83
N ALA A 104 7.42 -1.76 5.51
CA ALA A 104 7.34 -3.09 4.92
C ALA A 104 8.68 -3.86 5.01
N HIS A 105 9.80 -3.24 5.40
CA HIS A 105 11.03 -4.00 5.63
C HIS A 105 10.85 -5.07 6.72
N PRO A 106 11.48 -6.25 6.61
CA PRO A 106 11.46 -7.23 7.69
C PRO A 106 12.05 -6.62 8.96
N VAL A 107 11.41 -6.87 10.10
CA VAL A 107 11.90 -6.45 11.41
C VAL A 107 13.32 -7.02 11.56
N GLN A 108 14.31 -6.14 11.69
CA GLN A 108 15.68 -6.56 11.98
C GLN A 108 15.69 -7.33 13.32
N THR A 109 16.62 -8.27 13.45
CA THR A 109 16.84 -9.04 14.68
C THR A 109 16.89 -8.11 15.91
N ASP A 110 16.52 -8.63 17.08
CA ASP A 110 16.49 -7.88 18.33
C ASP A 110 17.68 -6.93 18.49
N ARG A 111 17.38 -5.68 18.79
CA ARG A 111 18.36 -4.62 18.96
C ARG A 111 19.12 -4.83 20.27
N TYR A 112 20.35 -5.32 20.20
CA TYR A 112 21.25 -5.41 21.35
C TYR A 112 21.96 -4.06 21.59
N GLY A 113 21.32 -3.09 22.26
CA GLY A 113 22.03 -1.91 22.81
C GLY A 113 21.21 -0.60 22.90
N PRO A 114 21.46 0.25 23.93
CA PRO A 114 20.79 1.55 24.10
C PRO A 114 21.40 2.65 23.20
N PHE A 115 20.66 3.77 23.08
CA PHE A 115 20.99 4.95 22.28
C PHE A 115 22.25 5.68 22.75
#